data_AF-A0A8S9NBU8-F1
#
_entry.id   AF-A0A8S9NBU8-F1
#
_cell.length_a   1.000
_cell.length_b   1.000
_cell.length_c   1.000
_cell.angle_alpha   90.00
_cell.angle_beta   90.00
_cell.angle_gamma   90.00
#
_symmetry.space_group_name_H-M   'P 1'
#
loop_
_entity.id
_entity.type
_entity.pdbx_description
1 polymer ?
#
loop_
_entity_poly.entity_id
_entity_poly.type
_entity_poly.pdbx_seq_one_letter_code
_entity_poly.pdbx_strand_id
1 'polypeptide(L)'
;MTSRSNKVVPGHPIVLGCGQLCLDYLVTVPSFPVPDQKIRCTSFKVQGGGNTGNTLTCAARLGLASRILAKVSTILTLLFDLVLVEPSVII
;
A
#
# COMPACT_ATOMS: atom_id res chain seq x y z
N MET A 1 -26.38 18.32 10.12
CA MET A 1 -25.59 17.73 11.23
C MET A 1 -26.36 16.50 11.70
N THR A 2 -26.04 15.33 11.16
CA THR A 2 -26.74 14.07 11.50
C THR A 2 -26.16 13.50 12.79
N SER A 3 -27.02 13.31 13.80
CA SER A 3 -26.67 12.70 15.07
C SER A 3 -26.25 11.25 14.86
N ARG A 4 -25.00 10.93 15.22
CA ARG A 4 -24.56 9.53 15.28
C ARG A 4 -25.18 8.89 16.50
N SER A 5 -26.12 7.96 16.28
CA SER A 5 -26.55 7.00 17.30
C SER A 5 -25.31 6.25 17.79
N ASN A 6 -25.00 6.40 19.08
CA ASN A 6 -23.83 5.77 19.72
C ASN A 6 -24.09 4.27 19.91
N LYS A 7 -24.01 3.50 18.81
CA LYS A 7 -23.96 2.04 18.91
C LYS A 7 -22.60 1.67 19.48
N VAL A 8 -22.59 1.14 20.71
CA VAL A 8 -21.41 0.50 21.30
C VAL A 8 -21.01 -0.63 20.35
N VAL A 9 -19.94 -0.43 19.59
CA VAL A 9 -19.36 -1.49 18.76
C VAL A 9 -18.64 -2.45 19.71
N PRO A 10 -19.13 -3.68 19.93
CA PRO A 10 -18.42 -4.63 20.77
C PRO A 10 -17.27 -5.21 19.94
N GLY A 11 -16.03 -5.01 20.39
CA GLY A 11 -14.83 -5.62 19.78
C GLY A 11 -13.73 -4.62 19.46
N HIS A 12 -12.54 -5.15 19.15
CA HIS A 12 -11.39 -4.36 18.69
C HIS A 12 -11.67 -3.85 17.27
N PRO A 13 -11.81 -2.52 17.06
CA PRO A 13 -12.22 -1.99 15.77
C PRO A 13 -11.14 -2.26 14.70
N ILE A 14 -11.59 -2.71 13.52
CA ILE A 14 -10.73 -2.96 12.36
C ILE A 14 -10.81 -1.77 11.39
N VAL A 15 -9.66 -1.24 11.00
CA VAL A 15 -9.53 -0.23 9.95
C VAL A 15 -9.47 -0.93 8.59
N LEU A 16 -10.55 -0.82 7.81
CA LEU A 16 -10.60 -1.33 6.45
C LEU A 16 -10.27 -0.20 5.45
N GLY A 17 -9.20 -0.35 4.68
CA GLY A 17 -8.91 0.55 3.56
C GLY A 17 -9.21 -0.11 2.22
N CYS A 18 -9.85 0.64 1.33
CA CYS A 18 -10.12 0.22 -0.04
C CYS A 18 -9.41 1.17 -1.00
N GLY A 19 -8.53 0.66 -1.86
CA GLY A 19 -7.84 1.50 -2.83
C GLY A 19 -6.52 0.91 -3.32
N GLN A 20 -5.59 1.80 -3.69
CA GLN A 20 -4.35 1.41 -4.37
C GLN A 20 -3.29 0.86 -3.42
N LEU A 21 -2.68 -0.24 -3.88
CA LEU A 21 -1.42 -0.83 -3.43
C LEU A 21 -0.52 -0.99 -4.67
N CYS A 22 0.76 -0.65 -4.59
CA CYS A 22 1.69 -0.81 -5.71
C CYS A 22 3.08 -1.26 -5.25
N LEU A 23 3.91 -1.66 -6.21
CA LEU A 23 5.35 -1.87 -6.03
C LEU A 23 6.09 -0.65 -6.57
N ASP A 24 6.86 0.00 -5.72
CA ASP A 24 7.69 1.15 -6.05
C ASP A 24 9.09 0.66 -6.42
N TYR A 25 9.46 0.88 -7.67
CA TYR A 25 10.80 0.60 -8.20
C TYR A 25 11.67 1.85 -8.08
N LEU A 26 12.40 1.94 -6.97
CA LEU A 26 13.22 3.10 -6.66
C LEU A 26 14.63 2.90 -7.20
N VAL A 27 15.03 3.79 -8.12
CA VAL A 27 16.34 3.78 -8.77
C VAL A 27 17.11 5.03 -8.36
N THR A 28 18.31 4.84 -7.83
CA THR A 28 19.23 5.96 -7.56
C THR A 28 20.13 6.17 -8.77
N VAL A 29 20.21 7.41 -9.23
CA VAL A 29 21.02 7.84 -10.38
C VAL A 29 21.82 9.10 -10.00
N PRO A 30 22.99 9.34 -10.61
CA PRO A 30 23.82 10.51 -10.29
C PRO A 30 23.16 11.85 -10.67
N SER A 31 22.29 11.84 -11.68
CA SER A 31 21.51 12.99 -12.13
C SER A 31 20.24 12.51 -12.84
N PHE A 32 19.23 13.37 -12.95
CA PHE A 32 18.05 13.06 -13.75
C PHE A 32 18.45 13.00 -15.25
N PRO A 33 18.03 11.97 -16.00
CA PRO A 33 18.43 11.82 -17.39
C PRO A 33 17.75 12.87 -18.27
N VAL A 34 18.46 13.36 -19.28
CA VAL A 34 17.82 14.07 -20.40
C VAL A 34 17.11 13.05 -21.32
N PRO A 35 16.18 13.47 -22.20
CA PRO A 35 15.51 12.54 -23.11
C PRO A 35 16.49 11.62 -23.86
N ASP A 36 16.14 10.34 -23.95
CA ASP A 36 16.92 9.25 -24.56
C ASP A 36 18.29 8.93 -23.94
N GLN A 37 18.71 9.66 -22.90
CA GLN A 37 19.96 9.40 -22.21
C GLN A 37 19.88 8.11 -21.38
N LYS A 38 20.79 7.19 -21.66
CA LYS A 38 20.95 5.95 -20.89
C LYS A 38 22.05 6.16 -19.85
N ILE A 39 21.68 6.17 -18.57
CA ILE A 39 22.62 6.27 -17.45
C ILE A 39 22.58 5.00 -16.59
N ARG A 40 23.71 4.63 -15.99
CA ARG A 40 23.77 3.51 -15.05
C ARG A 40 23.23 3.94 -13.70
N CYS A 41 22.40 3.09 -13.10
CA CYS A 41 21.94 3.24 -11.73
C CYS A 41 23.07 2.91 -10.73
N THR A 42 23.09 3.60 -9.59
CA THR A 42 24.01 3.34 -8.49
C THR A 42 23.40 2.41 -7.44
N SER A 43 22.07 2.41 -7.33
CA SER A 43 21.31 1.53 -6.43
C SER A 43 19.92 1.28 -7.01
N PHE A 44 19.36 0.12 -6.67
CA PHE A 44 18.01 -0.31 -7.03
C PHE A 44 17.33 -0.92 -5.82
N LYS A 45 16.11 -0.48 -5.51
CA LYS A 45 15.30 -1.00 -4.40
C LYS A 45 13.87 -1.24 -4.88
N VAL A 46 13.30 -2.35 -4.44
CA VAL A 46 11.88 -2.66 -4.62
C VAL A 46 11.21 -2.49 -3.25
N GLN A 47 10.19 -1.65 -3.17
CA GLN A 47 9.44 -1.40 -1.95
C GLN A 47 7.93 -1.49 -2.22
N GLY A 48 7.14 -1.79 -1.19
CA GLY A 48 5.69 -1.64 -1.27
C GLY A 48 5.29 -0.17 -1.13
N GLY A 49 4.22 0.22 -1.82
CA GLY A 49 3.74 1.58 -1.85
C GLY A 49 2.22 1.68 -2.08
N GLY A 50 1.79 2.85 -2.51
CA GLY A 50 0.38 3.18 -2.74
C GLY A 50 -0.27 3.82 -1.51
N ASN A 51 -1.10 4.83 -1.76
CA ASN A 51 -1.66 5.68 -0.70
C ASN A 51 -2.42 4.88 0.37
N THR A 52 -3.18 3.86 -0.04
CA THR A 52 -3.95 3.03 0.89
C THR A 52 -3.02 2.08 1.66
N GLY A 53 -2.07 1.45 0.95
CA GLY A 53 -1.04 0.60 1.56
C GLY A 53 -0.22 1.33 2.62
N ASN A 54 0.27 2.53 2.30
CA ASN A 54 1.06 3.35 3.22
C ASN A 54 0.26 3.79 4.44
N THR A 55 -0.99 4.22 4.24
CA THR A 55 -1.87 4.66 5.33
C THR A 55 -2.19 3.51 6.28
N LEU A 56 -2.54 2.33 5.76
CA LEU A 56 -2.88 1.16 6.59
C LEU A 56 -1.66 0.55 7.28
N THR A 57 -0.48 0.64 6.67
CA THR A 57 0.79 0.28 7.31
C THR A 57 1.07 1.18 8.50
N CYS A 58 0.87 2.50 8.35
CA CYS A 58 0.98 3.44 9.46
C CYS A 58 -0.01 3.11 10.58
N ALA A 59 -1.28 2.84 10.23
CA ALA A 59 -2.31 2.44 11.20
C ALA A 59 -1.94 1.16 11.97
N ALA A 60 -1.42 0.13 11.28
CA ALA A 60 -0.96 -1.10 11.91
C ALA A 60 0.23 -0.87 12.86
N ARG A 61 1.22 -0.05 12.45
CA ARG A 61 2.38 0.29 13.28
C ARG A 61 2.00 1.07 14.55
N LEU A 62 0.88 1.78 14.53
CA LEU A 62 0.31 2.45 15.71
C LEU A 62 -0.55 1.51 16.58
N GLY A 63 -0.64 0.22 16.25
CA GLY A 63 -1.35 -0.80 17.04
C GLY A 63 -2.82 -0.99 16.67
N LEU A 64 -3.29 -0.43 15.56
CA LEU A 64 -4.66 -0.67 15.08
C LEU A 64 -4.71 -1.95 14.24
N ALA A 65 -5.77 -2.76 14.42
CA ALA A 65 -6.05 -3.84 13.49
C ALA A 65 -6.45 -3.22 12.13
N SER A 66 -5.72 -3.53 11.05
CA SER A 66 -6.01 -2.97 9.73
C SER A 66 -6.03 -4.04 8.64
N ARG A 67 -6.87 -3.84 7.63
CA ARG A 67 -7.09 -4.73 6.49
C ARG A 67 -7.19 -3.91 5.22
N ILE A 68 -6.62 -4.40 4.13
CA ILE A 68 -6.72 -3.77 2.82
C ILE A 68 -7.60 -4.58 1.88
N LEU A 69 -8.42 -3.88 1.09
CA LEU A 69 -9.09 -4.39 -0.09
C LEU A 69 -8.49 -3.67 -1.30
N ALA A 70 -7.68 -4.38 -2.07
CA ALA A 70 -7.05 -3.86 -3.26
C ALA A 70 -7.11 -4.92 -4.37
N LYS A 71 -7.11 -4.45 -5.61
CA LYS A 71 -7.03 -5.29 -6.79
C LYS A 71 -5.58 -5.32 -7.23
N VAL A 72 -4.96 -6.49 -7.13
CA VAL A 72 -3.57 -6.69 -7.53
C VAL A 72 -3.55 -7.37 -8.90
N SER A 73 -2.63 -6.95 -9.76
CA SER A 73 -2.39 -7.62 -11.05
C SER A 73 -1.38 -8.74 -10.83
N THR A 74 -1.75 -9.98 -11.14
CA THR A 74 -0.82 -11.11 -11.16
C THR A 74 -0.18 -11.17 -12.53
N ILE A 75 1.15 -11.07 -12.60
CA ILE A 75 1.88 -10.94 -13.87
C ILE A 75 1.80 -12.21 -14.76
N LEU A 76 1.14 -13.29 -14.30
CA LEU A 76 0.98 -14.55 -15.04
C LEU A 76 -0.47 -15.07 -15.17
N THR A 77 -1.49 -14.48 -14.52
CA THR A 77 -2.85 -15.02 -14.59
C THR A 77 -3.92 -13.94 -14.48
N LEU A 78 -4.93 -14.02 -15.35
CA LEU A 78 -6.13 -13.17 -15.42
C LEU A 78 -7.08 -13.42 -14.23
N LEU A 79 -6.57 -13.51 -13.00
CA LEU A 79 -7.38 -13.64 -11.79
C LEU A 79 -7.13 -12.42 -10.90
N PHE A 80 -8.18 -11.65 -10.72
CA PHE A 80 -8.16 -10.46 -9.88
C PHE A 80 -8.33 -10.85 -8.43
N ASP A 81 -7.24 -11.19 -7.76
CA ASP A 81 -7.30 -11.59 -6.37
C ASP A 81 -7.49 -10.37 -5.46
N LEU A 82 -8.55 -10.42 -4.67
CA LEU A 82 -8.78 -9.51 -3.56
C LEU A 82 -7.90 -9.98 -2.41
N VAL A 83 -6.73 -9.38 -2.26
CA VAL A 83 -5.77 -9.82 -1.23
C VAL A 83 -6.05 -9.09 0.08
N LEU A 84 -6.45 -9.84 1.10
CA LEU A 84 -6.49 -9.36 2.48
C LEU A 84 -5.09 -9.58 3.09
N VAL A 85 -4.29 -8.53 3.13
CA VAL A 85 -2.93 -8.54 3.68
C VAL A 85 -2.93 -7.91 5.06
N GLU A 86 -2.24 -8.52 6.03
CA GLU A 86 -1.85 -7.85 7.27
C GLU A 86 -0.79 -6.80 6.91
N PRO A 87 -1.07 -5.49 7.03
CA PRO A 87 -0.20 -4.45 6.49
C PRO A 87 1.08 -4.22 7.33
N SER A 88 1.35 -5.06 8.32
CA SER A 88 2.57 -5.03 9.13
C SER A 88 3.85 -5.29 8.33
N VAL A 89 3.77 -5.73 7.07
CA VAL A 89 4.92 -6.11 6.23
C VAL A 89 4.97 -5.37 4.88
N ILE A 90 4.12 -4.35 4.66
CA ILE A 90 4.03 -3.71 3.32
C ILE A 90 5.18 -2.71 3.06
N ILE A 91 5.90 -2.26 4.10
CA ILE A 91 7.06 -1.34 3.99
C ILE A 91 8.12 -1.70 5.02
#